data_AF-A0AAW6KMK5-F1
#
_entry.id   AF-A0AAW6KMK5-F1
#
_cell.length_a   1.000
_cell.length_b   1.000
_cell.length_c   1.000
_cell.angle_alpha   90.00
_cell.angle_beta   90.00
_cell.angle_gamma   90.00
#
_symmetry.space_group_name_H-M   'P 1'
#
loop_
_entity.id
_entity.type
_entity.pdbx_description
1 polymer ?
#
loop_
_entity_poly.entity_id
_entity_poly.type
_entity_poly.pdbx_seq_one_letter_code
_entity_poly.pdbx_strand_id
1 'polypeptide(L)'
;NINHVHAAYEKLDFFVVQDIFFSRTAEFADVVLPASPSLEKEGTFTNTERRIQRLYQVFEPLGESKPDWQIIMEVANKFGAGWHYEHPGDIMKEAAMLSPIYAGVTYERLDGYNSLQWPVSADG
;
A
#
# COMPACT_ATOMS: atom_id res chain seq x y z
N ASN A 1 17.26 11.69 -20.30
CA ASN A 1 16.03 11.40 -19.52
C ASN A 1 16.19 11.85 -18.07
N ILE A 2 17.22 11.40 -17.33
CA ILE A 2 17.42 11.76 -15.90
C ILE A 2 17.42 13.28 -15.60
N ASN A 3 18.13 14.09 -16.39
CA ASN A 3 18.15 15.55 -16.22
C ASN A 3 16.78 16.21 -16.39
N HIS A 4 15.89 15.61 -17.19
CA HIS A 4 14.54 16.12 -17.41
C HIS A 4 13.66 15.89 -16.18
N VAL A 5 13.79 14.72 -15.54
CA VAL A 5 13.06 14.38 -14.31
C VAL A 5 13.55 15.24 -13.13
N HIS A 6 14.87 15.43 -12.97
CA HIS A 6 15.40 16.30 -11.91
C HIS A 6 14.90 17.74 -12.06
N ALA A 7 14.98 18.30 -13.27
CA ALA A 7 14.48 19.66 -13.52
C ALA A 7 12.95 19.79 -13.37
N ALA A 8 12.20 18.68 -13.38
CA ALA A 8 10.77 18.69 -13.06
C ALA A 8 10.55 18.70 -11.54
N TYR A 9 11.29 17.90 -10.78
CA TYR A 9 11.22 17.90 -9.31
C TYR A 9 11.62 19.24 -8.70
N GLU A 10 12.69 19.87 -9.19
CA GLU A 10 13.15 21.19 -8.71
C GLU A 10 12.13 22.33 -8.94
N LYS A 11 11.10 22.11 -9.76
CA LYS A 11 10.04 23.09 -10.03
C LYS A 11 8.79 22.90 -9.16
N LEU A 12 8.71 21.82 -8.38
CA LEU A 12 7.59 21.59 -7.49
C LEU A 12 7.69 22.54 -6.29
N ASP A 13 6.58 23.20 -5.94
CA ASP A 13 6.52 24.04 -4.74
C ASP A 13 6.55 23.20 -3.45
N PHE A 14 6.12 21.94 -3.54
CA PHE A 14 6.12 20.97 -2.46
C PHE A 14 6.14 19.54 -3.01
N PHE A 15 7.05 18.72 -2.50
CA PHE A 15 7.20 17.33 -2.92
C PHE A 15 7.35 16.38 -1.72
N VAL A 16 6.46 15.41 -1.65
CA VAL A 16 6.48 14.36 -0.61
C VAL A 16 6.90 13.04 -1.25
N VAL A 17 7.83 12.35 -0.61
CA VAL A 17 8.25 11.00 -1.00
C VAL A 17 7.94 10.04 0.14
N GLN A 18 7.21 8.98 -0.18
CA GLN A 18 7.01 7.83 0.69
C GLN A 18 7.86 6.67 0.17
N ASP A 19 8.86 6.27 0.94
CA ASP A 19 9.85 5.29 0.50
C ASP A 19 10.38 4.51 1.71
N ILE A 20 10.91 3.31 1.44
CA ILE A 20 11.56 2.45 2.43
C ILE A 20 13.02 2.89 2.64
N PHE A 21 13.65 3.41 1.59
CA PHE A 21 15.03 3.90 1.63
C PHE A 21 15.11 5.37 1.24
N PHE A 22 16.18 6.04 1.66
CA PHE A 22 16.50 7.36 1.16
C PHE A 22 17.03 7.26 -0.28
N SER A 23 16.09 7.27 -1.23
CA SER A 23 16.36 7.06 -2.66
C SER A 23 16.83 8.35 -3.36
N ARG A 24 17.30 8.21 -4.61
CA ARG A 24 17.69 9.36 -5.44
C ARG A 24 16.53 10.35 -5.64
N THR A 25 15.29 9.87 -5.60
CA THR A 25 14.08 10.70 -5.66
C THR A 25 13.85 11.44 -4.35
N ALA A 26 14.10 10.78 -3.20
CA ALA A 26 13.95 11.38 -1.88
C ALA A 26 14.90 12.57 -1.64
N GLU A 27 16.03 12.63 -2.33
CA GLU A 27 16.94 13.80 -2.29
C GLU A 27 16.29 15.11 -2.74
N PHE A 28 15.23 15.06 -3.54
CA PHE A 28 14.49 16.23 -4.02
C PHE A 28 13.25 16.56 -3.18
N ALA A 29 12.93 15.74 -2.17
CA ALA A 29 11.69 15.85 -1.41
C ALA A 29 11.81 16.88 -0.28
N ASP A 30 10.75 17.65 -0.06
CA ASP A 30 10.60 18.51 1.13
C ASP A 30 10.25 17.69 2.37
N VAL A 31 9.53 16.58 2.17
CA VAL A 31 9.13 15.65 3.24
C VAL A 31 9.34 14.22 2.78
N VAL A 32 9.99 13.42 3.63
CA VAL A 32 10.11 11.97 3.45
C VAL A 32 9.29 11.26 4.53
N LEU A 33 8.38 10.38 4.10
CA LEU A 33 7.56 9.56 4.98
C LEU A 33 8.09 8.11 4.95
N PRO A 34 8.62 7.57 6.07
CA PRO A 34 9.25 6.26 6.08
C PRO A 34 8.22 5.13 5.99
N ALA A 35 8.25 4.38 4.89
CA ALA A 35 7.37 3.23 4.67
C ALA A 35 8.01 1.90 5.10
N SER A 36 7.20 0.96 5.57
CA SER A 36 7.69 -0.38 5.94
C SER A 36 7.85 -1.30 4.72
N PRO A 37 8.91 -2.12 4.64
CA PRO A 37 9.08 -3.15 3.62
C PRO A 37 8.06 -4.30 3.79
N SER A 38 7.97 -5.19 2.79
CA SER A 38 6.95 -6.25 2.73
C SER A 38 6.99 -7.26 3.89
N LEU A 39 8.13 -7.45 4.55
CA LEU A 39 8.25 -8.36 5.70
C LEU A 39 7.84 -7.71 7.03
N GLU A 40 7.67 -6.39 7.03
CA GLU A 40 7.30 -5.60 8.21
C GLU A 40 5.83 -5.15 8.17
N LYS A 41 5.06 -5.64 7.20
CA LYS A 41 3.64 -5.30 7.05
C LYS A 41 2.82 -6.46 6.50
N GLU A 42 1.52 -6.41 6.77
CA GLU A 42 0.55 -7.30 6.15
C GLU A 42 -0.10 -6.66 4.91
N GLY A 43 -0.62 -7.48 4.01
CA GLY A 43 -1.21 -6.99 2.76
C GLY A 43 -1.49 -8.10 1.76
N THR A 44 -1.61 -7.71 0.49
CA THR A 44 -1.68 -8.65 -0.63
C THR A 44 -0.83 -8.17 -1.79
N PHE A 45 -0.21 -9.09 -2.54
CA PHE A 45 0.32 -8.81 -3.87
C PHE A 45 -0.52 -9.49 -4.94
N THR A 46 -0.71 -8.80 -6.07
CA THR A 46 -1.23 -9.41 -7.30
C THR A 46 -0.08 -9.53 -8.30
N ASN A 47 0.24 -10.74 -8.71
CA ASN A 47 1.34 -10.98 -9.66
C ASN A 47 0.90 -10.84 -11.13
N THR A 48 1.83 -11.10 -12.05
CA THR A 48 1.63 -10.95 -13.50
C THR A 48 0.58 -11.89 -14.09
N GLU A 49 0.30 -13.02 -13.46
CA GLU A 49 -0.75 -13.96 -13.86
C GLU A 49 -2.09 -13.68 -13.17
N ARG A 50 -2.28 -12.51 -12.55
CA ARG A 50 -3.50 -12.10 -11.82
C ARG A 50 -3.72 -12.83 -10.50
N ARG A 51 -2.71 -13.51 -9.96
CA ARG A 51 -2.81 -14.22 -8.68
C ARG A 51 -2.61 -13.27 -7.52
N ILE A 52 -3.62 -13.20 -6.65
CA ILE A 52 -3.65 -12.49 -5.39
C ILE A 52 -3.12 -13.42 -4.30
N GLN A 53 -2.13 -12.95 -3.54
CA GLN A 53 -1.49 -13.69 -2.46
C GLN A 53 -1.40 -12.80 -1.23
N ARG A 54 -1.71 -13.34 -0.05
CA ARG A 54 -1.54 -12.62 1.22
C ARG A 54 -0.06 -12.54 1.60
N LEU A 55 0.32 -11.36 2.08
CA LEU A 55 1.56 -11.09 2.80
C LEU A 55 1.27 -11.13 4.30
N TYR A 56 2.14 -11.80 5.03
CA TYR A 56 2.11 -11.86 6.48
C TYR A 56 3.28 -11.06 7.04
N GLN A 57 3.01 -10.34 8.12
CA GLN A 57 4.04 -9.60 8.82
C GLN A 57 4.93 -10.60 9.56
N VAL A 58 6.24 -10.48 9.38
CA VAL A 58 7.24 -11.35 10.00
C VAL A 58 8.05 -10.59 11.04
N PHE A 59 8.28 -9.30 10.80
CA PHE A 59 8.99 -8.41 11.70
C PHE A 59 8.11 -7.22 12.08
N GLU A 60 8.35 -6.62 13.24
CA GLU A 60 7.75 -5.33 13.56
C GLU A 60 8.34 -4.22 12.67
N PRO A 61 7.55 -3.20 12.28
CA PRO A 61 8.06 -2.02 11.60
C PRO A 61 9.29 -1.43 12.27
N LEU A 62 10.33 -1.17 11.49
CA LEU A 62 11.57 -0.63 12.01
C LEU A 62 11.42 0.87 12.35
N GLY A 63 11.82 1.24 13.56
CA GLY A 63 11.87 2.63 14.00
C GLY A 63 10.49 3.30 13.97
N GLU A 64 10.38 4.41 13.24
CA GLU A 64 9.12 5.15 13.04
C GLU A 64 8.45 4.81 11.70
N SER A 65 8.95 3.80 10.98
CA SER A 65 8.31 3.37 9.73
C SER A 65 6.92 2.80 10.00
N LYS A 66 6.04 2.95 9.02
CA LYS A 66 4.68 2.40 9.07
C LYS A 66 4.33 1.73 7.76
N PRO A 67 3.43 0.72 7.77
CA PRO A 67 2.76 0.26 6.56
C PRO A 67 2.18 1.45 5.78
N ASP A 68 2.36 1.45 4.46
CA ASP A 68 1.98 2.55 3.57
C ASP A 68 0.54 3.03 3.77
N TRP A 69 -0.37 2.10 4.00
CA TRP A 69 -1.79 2.40 4.18
C TRP A 69 -2.06 3.18 5.47
N GLN A 70 -1.29 2.97 6.53
CA GLN A 70 -1.40 3.73 7.79
C GLN A 70 -0.93 5.16 7.59
N ILE A 71 0.18 5.36 6.86
CA ILE A 71 0.69 6.70 6.52
C ILE A 71 -0.38 7.48 5.77
N ILE A 72 -0.95 6.89 4.73
CA ILE A 72 -1.99 7.51 3.91
C ILE A 72 -3.24 7.81 4.75
N MET A 73 -3.67 6.87 5.60
CA MET A 73 -4.81 7.07 6.49
C MET A 73 -4.57 8.20 7.49
N GLU A 74 -3.41 8.27 8.13
CA GLU A 74 -3.05 9.34 9.06
C GLU A 74 -3.06 10.70 8.37
N VAL A 75 -2.46 10.81 7.19
CA VAL A 75 -2.45 12.06 6.39
C VAL A 75 -3.88 12.46 6.02
N ALA A 76 -4.68 11.54 5.48
CA ALA A 76 -6.08 11.80 5.14
C ALA A 76 -6.89 12.27 6.36
N ASN A 77 -6.65 11.67 7.52
CA ASN A 77 -7.31 12.04 8.77
C ASN A 77 -6.90 13.42 9.29
N LYS A 78 -5.66 13.87 9.03
CA LYS A 78 -5.27 15.26 9.30
C LYS A 78 -6.05 16.26 8.45
N PHE A 79 -6.54 15.84 7.29
CA PHE A 79 -7.44 16.63 6.43
C PHE A 79 -8.93 16.38 6.68
N GLY A 80 -9.29 15.62 7.73
CA GLY A 80 -10.68 15.42 8.14
C GLY A 80 -11.41 14.27 7.44
N ALA A 81 -10.69 13.34 6.80
CA ALA A 81 -11.32 12.19 6.13
C ALA A 81 -12.06 11.23 7.09
N GLY A 82 -11.59 11.10 8.34
CA GLY A 82 -12.24 10.27 9.35
C GLY A 82 -12.24 8.77 9.01
N TRP A 83 -11.17 8.29 8.37
CA TRP A 83 -10.97 6.87 8.05
C TRP A 83 -10.48 6.09 9.28
N HIS A 84 -10.99 4.87 9.44
CA HIS A 84 -10.73 4.01 10.62
C HIS A 84 -10.52 2.56 10.17
N TYR A 85 -9.50 2.31 9.35
CA TYR A 85 -9.09 0.94 9.01
C TYR A 85 -8.15 0.42 10.09
N GLU A 86 -8.41 -0.77 10.61
CA GLU A 86 -7.58 -1.39 11.65
C GLU A 86 -6.65 -2.44 11.03
N HIS A 87 -7.07 -3.03 9.89
CA HIS A 87 -6.34 -4.07 9.19
C HIS A 87 -6.44 -3.87 7.67
N PRO A 88 -5.41 -4.23 6.86
CA PRO A 88 -5.51 -4.13 5.39
C PRO A 88 -6.63 -5.01 4.79
N GLY A 89 -7.14 -5.97 5.56
CA GLY A 89 -8.35 -6.72 5.22
C GLY A 89 -9.61 -5.86 5.14
N ASP A 90 -9.72 -4.80 5.95
CA ASP A 90 -10.83 -3.84 5.88
C ASP A 90 -10.81 -3.09 4.54
N ILE A 91 -9.60 -2.70 4.10
CA ILE A 91 -9.35 -2.03 2.82
C ILE A 91 -9.69 -2.96 1.65
N MET A 92 -9.26 -4.23 1.72
CA MET A 92 -9.61 -5.21 0.69
C MET A 92 -11.12 -5.47 0.63
N LYS A 93 -11.79 -5.54 1.78
CA LYS A 93 -13.25 -5.69 1.85
C LYS A 93 -13.95 -4.51 1.19
N GLU A 94 -13.50 -3.28 1.44
CA GLU A 94 -14.02 -2.10 0.74
C GLU A 94 -13.76 -2.15 -0.77
N ALA A 95 -12.54 -2.47 -1.19
CA ALA A 95 -12.19 -2.61 -2.60
C ALA A 95 -13.05 -3.67 -3.31
N ALA A 96 -13.28 -4.82 -2.67
CA ALA A 96 -14.13 -5.90 -3.17
C ALA A 96 -15.61 -5.49 -3.30
N MET A 97 -16.12 -4.67 -2.38
CA MET A 97 -17.49 -4.12 -2.49
C MET A 97 -17.65 -3.16 -3.66
N LEU A 98 -16.60 -2.41 -4.02
CA LEU A 98 -16.63 -1.40 -5.07
C LEU A 98 -16.26 -1.95 -6.46
N SER A 99 -15.53 -3.06 -6.52
CA SER A 99 -14.97 -3.60 -7.75
C SER A 99 -15.41 -5.04 -8.01
N PRO A 100 -16.29 -5.29 -9.01
CA PRO A 100 -16.85 -6.62 -9.28
C PRO A 100 -15.80 -7.71 -9.55
N ILE A 101 -14.62 -7.36 -10.06
CA ILE A 101 -13.54 -8.32 -10.33
C ILE A 101 -12.91 -8.88 -9.04
N TYR A 102 -13.12 -8.23 -7.90
CA TYR A 102 -12.64 -8.62 -6.58
C TYR A 102 -13.78 -9.09 -5.65
N ALA A 103 -15.01 -9.25 -6.14
CA ALA A 103 -16.20 -9.45 -5.30
C ALA A 103 -16.10 -10.62 -4.31
N GLY A 104 -15.39 -11.70 -4.68
CA GLY A 104 -15.15 -12.85 -3.82
C GLY A 104 -13.83 -12.85 -3.05
N VAL A 105 -13.05 -11.78 -3.11
CA VAL A 105 -11.73 -11.71 -2.48
C VAL A 105 -11.89 -11.29 -1.02
N THR A 106 -11.65 -12.23 -0.12
CA THR A 106 -11.60 -11.99 1.32
C THR A 106 -10.27 -12.49 1.86
N TYR A 107 -9.83 -11.91 2.99
CA TYR A 107 -8.58 -12.32 3.63
C TYR A 107 -8.65 -13.77 4.12
N GLU A 108 -9.81 -14.23 4.57
CA GLU A 108 -10.06 -15.61 5.01
C GLU A 108 -9.81 -16.63 3.89
N ARG A 109 -10.10 -16.26 2.63
CA ARG A 109 -9.83 -17.12 1.46
C ARG A 109 -8.36 -17.15 1.06
N LEU A 110 -7.57 -16.18 1.53
CA LEU A 110 -6.12 -16.08 1.31
C LEU A 110 -5.31 -16.61 2.52
N ASP A 111 -5.99 -17.02 3.59
CA ASP A 111 -5.36 -17.58 4.79
C ASP A 111 -4.61 -18.87 4.51
N GLY A 112 -3.57 -19.13 5.30
CA GLY A 112 -2.78 -20.36 5.18
C GLY A 112 -2.01 -20.47 3.86
N TYR A 113 -1.57 -19.34 3.30
CA TYR A 113 -0.86 -19.25 2.02
C TYR A 113 -1.67 -19.70 0.80
N ASN A 114 -3.00 -19.67 0.91
CA ASN A 114 -3.88 -19.80 -0.24
C ASN A 114 -3.75 -18.59 -1.19
N SER A 115 -4.29 -18.74 -2.39
CA SER A 115 -4.28 -17.69 -3.40
C SER A 115 -5.54 -17.73 -4.25
N LEU A 116 -5.90 -16.58 -4.81
CA LEU A 116 -7.03 -16.42 -5.73
C LEU A 116 -6.52 -15.82 -7.04
N GLN A 117 -7.17 -16.09 -8.16
CA GLN A 117 -6.83 -15.45 -9.44
C GLN A 117 -8.01 -14.60 -9.88
N TRP A 118 -7.82 -13.29 -10.05
CA TRP A 118 -8.93 -12.44 -10.46
C TRP A 118 -9.27 -12.65 -11.95
N PRO A 119 -10.56 -12.53 -12.33
CA PRO A 119 -11.72 -12.13 -11.50
C PRO A 119 -12.19 -13.23 -10.52
N VAL A 120 -12.70 -12.83 -9.36
CA VAL A 120 -13.28 -13.73 -8.34
C VAL A 120 -14.72 -13.31 -8.05
N SER A 121 -15.67 -14.21 -8.30
CA SER A 121 -17.10 -13.98 -8.05
C SER A 121 -17.42 -14.03 -6.57
N ALA A 122 -18.53 -13.42 -6.14
CA ALA A 122 -18.90 -13.34 -4.73
C ALA A 122 -19.01 -14.72 -4.03
N ASP A 123 -19.36 -15.78 -4.78
CA ASP A 123 -19.45 -17.16 -4.31
C ASP A 123 -18.10 -17.89 -4.28
N GLY A 124 -17.04 -17.36 -4.90
CA GLY A 124 -15.70 -17.98 -4.97
C GLY A 124 -15.30 -18.33 -6.38
#